data_AF-A0A6I5WWB4-F1
#
_entry.id   AF-A0A6I5WWB4-F1
#
_cell.length_a   1.000
_cell.length_b   1.000
_cell.length_c   1.000
_cell.angle_alpha   90.00
_cell.angle_beta   90.00
_cell.angle_gamma   90.00
#
_symmetry.space_group_name_H-M   'P 1'
#
loop_
_entity.id
_entity.type
_entity.pdbx_description
1 polymer ?
#
loop_
_entity_poly.entity_id
_entity_poly.type
_entity_poly.pdbx_seq_one_letter_code
_entity_poly.pdbx_strand_id
1 'polypeptide(L)'
;MAEERITEVETPSGNTHTTHTVVESGGSGGSGWLIAIVLILAVLVGGYFLMQSTNASANKDNAIAGAAQDVGDAANKVGDAAQDAVKKIDDGK
;
A
#
# COMPACT_ATOMS: atom_id res chain seq x y z
N MET A 1 17.49 -20.32 32.47
CA MET A 1 18.21 -21.38 33.19
C MET A 1 17.45 -22.66 32.86
N ALA A 2 18.01 -23.56 32.05
CA ALA A 2 17.33 -24.80 31.68
C ALA A 2 17.69 -25.84 32.75
N GLU A 3 16.68 -26.42 33.39
CA GLU A 3 16.88 -27.51 34.35
C GLU A 3 16.87 -28.83 33.58
N GLU A 4 18.03 -29.50 33.52
CA GLU A 4 18.16 -30.83 32.97
C GLU A 4 17.84 -31.85 34.07
N ARG A 5 16.73 -32.59 33.90
CA ARG A 5 16.38 -33.73 34.77
C ARG A 5 16.42 -35.03 33.97
N ILE A 6 17.52 -35.76 34.11
CA ILE A 6 17.66 -37.11 33.54
C ILE A 6 16.97 -38.08 34.49
N THR A 7 15.90 -38.72 34.03
CA THR A 7 15.28 -39.86 34.74
C THR A 7 15.69 -41.13 34.03
N GLU A 8 16.59 -41.89 34.65
CA GLU A 8 17.07 -43.17 34.12
C GLU A 8 16.16 -44.29 34.61
N VAL A 9 15.48 -44.97 33.68
CA VAL A 9 14.65 -46.15 33.95
C VAL A 9 15.36 -47.35 33.35
N GLU A 10 15.98 -48.16 34.21
CA GLU A 10 16.68 -49.38 33.81
C GLU A 10 15.67 -50.48 33.51
N THR A 11 15.73 -51.06 32.30
CA THR A 11 14.90 -52.24 31.97
C THR A 11 15.57 -53.49 32.55
N PRO A 12 14.82 -54.52 33.00
CA PRO A 12 15.37 -55.72 33.64
C PRO A 12 16.36 -56.53 32.77
N SER A 13 16.44 -56.21 31.48
CA SER A 13 17.26 -56.88 30.47
C SER A 13 18.61 -56.21 30.18
N GLY A 14 18.96 -55.10 30.85
CA GLY A 14 20.30 -54.49 30.75
C GLY A 14 20.61 -53.79 29.41
N ASN A 15 19.59 -53.52 28.59
CA ASN A 15 19.75 -52.76 27.35
C ASN A 15 19.39 -51.29 27.59
N THR A 16 20.39 -50.41 27.46
CA THR A 16 20.20 -48.96 27.50
C THR A 16 19.66 -48.48 26.14
N HIS A 17 18.50 -47.82 26.14
CA HIS A 17 17.98 -47.15 24.95
C HIS A 17 17.96 -45.64 25.21
N THR A 18 18.87 -44.90 24.56
CA THR A 18 18.91 -43.43 24.68
C THR A 18 17.81 -42.84 23.80
N THR A 19 16.69 -42.47 24.42
CA THR A 19 15.64 -41.71 23.76
C THR A 19 15.95 -40.22 23.94
N HIS A 20 16.37 -39.56 22.86
CA HIS A 20 16.47 -38.10 22.84
C HIS A 20 15.07 -37.51 22.68
N THR A 21 14.42 -37.18 23.80
CA THR A 21 13.22 -36.34 23.76
C THR A 21 13.65 -34.89 23.90
N VAL A 22 13.74 -34.19 22.76
CA VAL A 22 13.85 -32.73 22.76
C VAL A 22 12.48 -32.20 23.17
N VAL A 23 12.34 -31.85 24.45
CA VAL A 23 11.18 -31.10 24.93
C VAL A 23 11.43 -29.64 24.58
N GLU A 24 10.93 -29.21 23.42
CA GLU A 24 10.86 -27.79 23.11
C GLU A 24 9.90 -27.15 24.13
N SER A 25 10.46 -26.52 25.16
CA SER A 25 9.70 -25.76 26.13
C SER A 25 9.00 -24.61 25.40
N GLY A 26 7.73 -24.82 25.08
CA GLY A 26 6.78 -23.92 24.42
C GLY A 26 7.26 -22.49 24.27
N GLY A 27 8.01 -22.23 23.19
CA GLY A 27 8.34 -20.89 22.80
C GLY A 27 7.07 -20.20 22.31
N SER A 28 6.54 -19.27 23.11
CA SER A 28 5.51 -18.29 22.73
C SER A 28 5.92 -17.37 21.54
N GLY A 29 6.93 -17.75 20.75
CA GLY A 29 7.52 -16.97 19.67
C GLY A 29 6.85 -17.12 18.30
N GLY A 30 6.01 -18.14 18.09
CA GLY A 30 5.37 -18.36 16.78
C GLY A 30 4.25 -17.37 16.46
N SER A 31 3.42 -17.03 17.45
CA SER A 31 2.25 -16.16 17.24
C SER A 31 2.64 -14.69 17.06
N GLY A 32 3.61 -14.19 17.82
CA GLY A 32 4.11 -12.82 17.67
C GLY A 32 4.77 -12.58 16.31
N TRP A 33 5.49 -13.57 15.79
CA TRP A 33 6.14 -13.48 14.47
C TRP A 33 5.15 -13.50 13.31
N LEU A 34 4.10 -14.34 13.41
CA LEU A 34 3.01 -14.36 12.44
C LEU A 34 2.26 -13.01 12.40
N ILE A 35 1.98 -12.42 13.56
CA ILE A 35 1.36 -11.10 13.65
C ILE A 35 2.25 -10.03 13.02
N ALA A 36 3.57 -10.06 13.27
CA ALA A 36 4.52 -9.13 12.66
C ALA A 36 4.51 -9.22 11.13
N ILE A 37 4.49 -10.44 10.56
CA ILE A 37 4.43 -10.67 9.11
C ILE A 37 3.12 -10.13 8.52
N VAL A 38 1.99 -10.39 9.17
CA VAL A 38 0.67 -9.91 8.71
C VAL A 38 0.62 -8.38 8.71
N LEU A 39 1.18 -7.72 9.74
CA LEU A 39 1.23 -6.26 9.79
C LEU A 39 2.09 -5.67 8.67
N ILE A 40 3.23 -6.27 8.35
CA ILE A 40 4.07 -5.84 7.22
C ILE A 40 3.28 -5.95 5.90
N LEU A 41 2.61 -7.07 5.67
CA LEU A 41 1.78 -7.26 4.48
C LEU A 41 0.62 -6.25 4.41
N ALA A 42 -0.02 -5.95 5.54
CA ALA A 42 -1.09 -4.96 5.61
C ALA A 42 -0.60 -3.55 5.24
N VAL A 43 0.60 -3.16 5.68
CA VAL A 43 1.21 -1.87 5.32
C VAL A 43 1.55 -1.82 3.83
N LEU A 44 2.08 -2.89 3.24
CA LEU A 44 2.39 -2.94 1.81
C LEU A 44 1.13 -2.81 0.94
N VAL A 45 0.07 -3.56 1.27
CA VAL A 45 -1.20 -3.52 0.52
C VAL A 45 -1.91 -2.18 0.74
N GLY A 46 -2.00 -1.71 1.99
CA GLY A 46 -2.61 -0.43 2.33
C GLY A 46 -1.88 0.75 1.70
N GLY A 47 -0.55 0.75 1.75
CA GLY A 47 0.30 1.76 1.10
C GLY A 47 0.15 1.76 -0.42
N TYR A 48 0.15 0.58 -1.06
CA TYR A 48 -0.07 0.47 -2.50
C TYR A 48 -1.47 0.99 -2.91
N PHE A 49 -2.51 0.64 -2.17
CA PHE A 49 -3.88 1.08 -2.46
C PHE A 49 -4.07 2.59 -2.24
N LEU A 50 -3.46 3.13 -1.18
CA LEU A 50 -3.45 4.57 -0.91
C LEU A 50 -2.68 5.33 -2.00
N MET A 51 -1.53 4.81 -2.43
CA MET A 51 -0.73 5.42 -3.50
C MET A 51 -1.43 5.30 -4.87
N GLN A 52 -2.11 4.20 -5.15
CA GLN A 52 -2.95 4.07 -6.34
C GLN A 52 -4.13 5.07 -6.31
N SER A 53 -4.72 5.29 -5.14
CA SER A 53 -5.79 6.27 -4.95
C SER A 53 -5.29 7.71 -5.10
N THR A 54 -4.06 8.01 -4.67
CA THR A 54 -3.44 9.34 -4.85
C THR A 54 -3.06 9.59 -6.32
N ASN A 55 -2.57 8.57 -7.02
CA ASN A 55 -2.22 8.66 -8.44
C ASN A 55 -3.45 8.84 -9.34
N ALA A 56 -4.61 8.29 -8.94
CA ALA A 56 -5.87 8.50 -9.65
C ALA A 56 -6.30 9.98 -9.63
N SER A 57 -5.99 10.74 -8.57
CA SER A 57 -6.22 12.18 -8.53
C SER A 57 -5.25 12.94 -9.43
N ALA A 58 -3.95 12.62 -9.41
CA ALA A 58 -2.95 13.29 -10.25
C ALA A 58 -3.23 13.17 -11.75
N ASN A 59 -3.71 12.01 -12.21
CA ASN A 59 -4.11 11.82 -13.61
C ASN A 59 -5.40 12.58 -13.95
N LYS A 60 -6.33 12.67 -13.00
CA LYS A 60 -7.59 13.38 -13.18
C LYS A 60 -7.39 14.89 -13.22
N ASP A 61 -6.48 15.42 -12.40
CA ASP A 61 -6.12 16.83 -12.36
C ASP A 61 -5.43 17.27 -13.66
N ASN A 62 -4.56 16.44 -14.23
CA ASN A 62 -3.96 16.71 -15.55
C ASN A 62 -5.00 16.71 -16.68
N ALA A 63 -5.97 15.79 -16.66
CA ALA A 63 -7.05 15.77 -17.64
C ALA A 63 -8.00 16.98 -17.49
N ILE A 64 -8.31 17.38 -16.26
CA ILE A 64 -9.13 18.56 -15.96
C ILE A 64 -8.40 19.85 -16.34
N ALA A 65 -7.10 19.95 -16.07
CA ALA A 65 -6.28 21.10 -16.47
C ALA A 65 -6.25 21.26 -18.00
N GLY A 66 -6.10 20.17 -18.75
CA GLY A 66 -6.19 20.19 -20.22
C GLY A 66 -7.56 20.65 -20.72
N ALA A 67 -8.63 20.10 -20.16
CA ALA A 67 -9.99 20.52 -20.51
C ALA A 67 -10.29 21.99 -20.16
N ALA A 68 -9.78 22.47 -19.03
CA ALA A 68 -9.93 23.88 -18.62
C ALA A 68 -9.17 24.83 -19.55
N GLN A 69 -7.99 24.43 -20.04
CA GLN A 69 -7.21 25.20 -20.99
C GLN A 69 -7.92 25.30 -22.36
N ASP A 70 -8.46 24.20 -22.87
CA ASP A 70 -9.23 24.20 -24.12
C ASP A 70 -10.47 25.11 -24.06
N VAL A 71 -11.17 25.12 -22.92
CA VAL A 71 -12.32 26.01 -22.67
C VAL A 71 -11.89 27.48 -22.59
N GLY A 72 -10.76 27.77 -21.93
CA GLY A 72 -10.21 29.13 -21.86
C GLY A 72 -9.84 29.67 -23.24
N ASP A 73 -9.20 28.86 -24.07
CA ASP A 73 -8.83 29.22 -25.44
C ASP A 73 -10.05 29.45 -26.34
N ALA A 74 -11.09 28.62 -26.18
CA ALA A 74 -12.36 28.82 -26.88
C ALA A 74 -13.05 30.13 -26.45
N ALA A 75 -13.09 30.42 -25.15
CA ALA A 75 -13.68 31.64 -24.61
C ALA A 75 -12.94 32.90 -25.11
N ASN A 76 -11.60 32.87 -25.15
CA ASN A 76 -10.80 33.97 -25.71
C ASN A 76 -11.12 34.21 -27.18
N LYS A 77 -11.18 33.15 -28.01
CA LYS A 77 -11.56 33.27 -29.43
C LYS A 77 -12.95 33.87 -29.63
N VAL A 78 -13.92 33.50 -28.78
CA VAL A 78 -15.26 34.09 -28.80
C VAL A 78 -15.23 35.56 -28.39
N GLY A 79 -14.45 35.91 -27.35
CA GLY A 79 -14.27 37.29 -26.90
C GLY A 79 -13.63 38.18 -27.97
N ASP A 80 -12.62 37.69 -28.66
CA ASP A 80 -11.95 38.39 -29.76
C ASP A 80 -12.92 38.61 -30.93
N ALA A 81 -13.67 37.57 -31.33
CA ALA A 81 -14.67 37.68 -32.38
C ALA A 81 -15.79 38.67 -32.03
N ALA A 82 -16.23 38.70 -30.77
CA ALA A 82 -17.22 39.65 -30.29
C ALA A 82 -16.69 41.09 -30.34
N GLN A 83 -15.44 41.33 -29.88
CA GLN A 83 -14.80 42.64 -29.97
C GLN A 83 -14.64 43.12 -31.41
N ASP A 84 -14.23 42.23 -32.31
CA ASP A 84 -14.07 42.55 -33.73
C ASP A 84 -15.41 42.88 -34.39
N ALA A 85 -16.49 42.19 -34.02
CA ALA A 85 -17.83 42.51 -34.50
C ALA A 85 -18.28 43.90 -34.02
N VAL A 86 -18.01 44.26 -32.77
CA VAL A 86 -18.32 45.59 -32.22
C VAL A 86 -17.52 46.68 -32.94
N LYS A 87 -16.20 46.49 -33.12
CA LYS A 87 -15.35 47.45 -33.86
C LYS A 87 -15.86 47.70 -35.28
N LYS A 88 -16.22 46.63 -36.01
CA LYS A 88 -16.78 46.74 -37.37
C LYS A 88 -18.08 47.53 -37.44
N ILE A 89 -18.91 47.46 -36.40
CA ILE A 89 -20.16 48.25 -36.32
C ILE A 89 -19.86 49.72 -36.04
N ASP A 90 -18.87 50.00 -35.19
CA ASP A 90 -18.49 51.36 -34.81
C ASP A 90 -17.80 52.11 -35.96
N ASP A 91 -16.92 51.43 -36.71
CA ASP A 91 -16.22 51.97 -37.89
C ASP A 91 -17.14 52.16 -39.11
N GLY A 92 -18.32 51.52 -39.12
CA GLY A 92 -19.28 51.52 -40.22
C GLY A 92 -20.37 52.59 -40.15
N LYS A 93 -20.30 53.49 -39.16
CA LYS A 93 -21.18 54.67 -39.03
C LYS A 93 -20.43 55.96 -39.41
#